data_AF-A0A6D2IE26-F1
#
_entry.id   AF-A0A6D2IE26-F1
#
_cell.length_a   1.000
_cell.length_b   1.000
_cell.length_c   1.000
_cell.angle_alpha   90.00
_cell.angle_beta   90.00
_cell.angle_gamma   90.00
#
_symmetry.space_group_name_H-M   'P 1'
#
loop_
_entity.id
_entity.type
_entity.pdbx_description
1 polymer ?
#
loop_
_entity_poly.entity_id
_entity_poly.type
_entity_poly.pdbx_seq_one_letter_code
_entity_poly.pdbx_strand_id
1 'polypeptide(L)'
;MIGNIDRTIPESRRQLTMVPSSLSTEEEEEEPRAVRISEEQQVVGKSVLLGLGYYCRNKHITICNAPPYSPCPVLVSLYAAMGLHSYNLLQGKSFKFSRVLEYSKTYGSPAASTYRMALDAMDPCLSSVRVFETSVTEKSYGKLSLRCNFAIPLGETRKIYNIIDEIRRSREASMEYNLTGCMPEMPPLDPFQDTNRFYLLNKSEVEENEWIRMYLDLAFAATHRGTSKAPDLSKLEIVEVAVSIDTSDEEGPGPGPGLCRPTNAVFYIRHMDRSTARVEKNDVDRIAIVRRIYNPRTGCFSLIGQILSSQTIPKPIMDDNPSLTVATIL
;
A
#
# COMPACT_ATOMS: atom_id res chain seq x y z
N MET A 1 -70.33 64.31 -45.85
CA MET A 1 -68.98 63.93 -46.35
C MET A 1 -68.08 63.71 -45.14
N ILE A 2 -67.11 62.79 -45.23
CA ILE A 2 -65.83 62.68 -44.47
C ILE A 2 -65.79 63.31 -43.05
N GLY A 3 -65.49 62.59 -41.96
CA GLY A 3 -65.03 61.21 -41.83
C GLY A 3 -64.91 60.75 -40.36
N ASN A 4 -64.37 59.55 -40.15
CA ASN A 4 -64.57 58.75 -38.93
C ASN A 4 -63.95 59.29 -37.62
N ILE A 5 -64.71 59.16 -36.52
CA ILE A 5 -64.21 58.90 -35.16
C ILE A 5 -65.13 57.82 -34.58
N ASP A 6 -64.61 56.75 -33.97
CA ASP A 6 -65.39 55.97 -32.99
C ASP A 6 -64.51 55.26 -31.95
N ARG A 7 -65.11 54.74 -30.88
CA ARG A 7 -64.47 54.17 -29.69
C ARG A 7 -64.89 52.72 -29.40
N THR A 8 -63.97 52.04 -28.72
CA THR A 8 -63.90 50.65 -28.23
C THR A 8 -65.09 50.06 -27.44
N ILE A 9 -65.06 48.70 -27.31
CA ILE A 9 -65.84 47.74 -26.48
C ILE A 9 -67.02 47.09 -27.26
N PRO A 10 -67.34 45.76 -27.18
CA PRO A 10 -67.06 44.75 -26.13
C PRO A 10 -66.34 43.44 -26.60
N GLU A 11 -66.71 42.28 -26.01
CA GLU A 11 -66.08 40.94 -25.97
C GLU A 11 -66.69 39.86 -26.92
N SER A 12 -65.99 38.73 -27.16
CA SER A 12 -66.41 37.38 -26.65
C SER A 12 -65.50 36.18 -27.06
N ARG A 13 -64.61 35.78 -26.14
CA ARG A 13 -64.39 34.39 -25.63
C ARG A 13 -64.42 33.16 -26.58
N ARG A 14 -63.25 32.51 -26.83
CA ARG A 14 -62.93 31.11 -26.39
C ARG A 14 -61.49 30.63 -26.73
N GLN A 15 -61.08 29.60 -25.99
CA GLN A 15 -59.77 28.95 -25.79
C GLN A 15 -58.86 28.65 -27.01
N LEU A 16 -57.55 28.57 -26.73
CA LEU A 16 -56.52 27.89 -27.52
C LEU A 16 -55.73 26.91 -26.63
N THR A 17 -55.31 25.78 -27.20
CA THR A 17 -54.35 24.82 -26.63
C THR A 17 -53.31 24.51 -27.70
N MET A 18 -52.01 24.54 -27.37
CA MET A 18 -50.90 24.60 -28.34
C MET A 18 -49.69 23.77 -27.90
N VAL A 19 -49.42 22.65 -28.59
CA VAL A 19 -48.24 21.76 -28.48
C VAL A 19 -48.19 20.89 -29.77
N PRO A 20 -47.05 20.53 -30.42
CA PRO A 20 -45.66 21.02 -30.33
C PRO A 20 -44.95 21.29 -31.71
N SER A 21 -43.65 21.64 -31.63
CA SER A 21 -42.54 21.30 -32.55
C SER A 21 -42.39 21.95 -33.95
N SER A 22 -41.31 22.72 -34.15
CA SER A 22 -40.28 22.43 -35.18
C SER A 22 -38.92 23.08 -34.84
N LEU A 23 -37.87 22.60 -35.53
CA LEU A 23 -36.42 22.88 -35.42
C LEU A 23 -35.95 24.35 -35.32
N SER A 24 -34.87 24.56 -34.57
CA SER A 24 -33.57 25.05 -35.11
C SER A 24 -32.40 24.59 -34.21
N THR A 25 -31.17 24.55 -34.73
CA THR A 25 -29.94 24.00 -34.10
C THR A 25 -28.86 25.07 -33.88
N GLU A 26 -27.77 24.67 -33.19
CA GLU A 26 -26.51 25.41 -32.97
C GLU A 26 -26.66 26.62 -32.00
N GLU A 27 -25.86 26.79 -30.94
CA GLU A 27 -24.40 26.63 -30.79
C GLU A 27 -23.99 26.02 -29.42
N GLU A 28 -22.79 25.43 -29.31
CA GLU A 28 -22.20 24.95 -28.04
C GLU A 28 -21.13 25.93 -27.51
N GLU A 29 -21.44 26.71 -26.46
CA GLU A 29 -20.44 27.35 -25.61
C GLU A 29 -20.15 26.47 -24.38
N GLU A 30 -18.94 25.91 -24.28
CA GLU A 30 -18.53 25.07 -23.15
C GLU A 30 -18.11 25.94 -21.95
N GLU A 31 -19.08 26.30 -21.10
CA GLU A 31 -18.81 27.03 -19.86
C GLU A 31 -17.97 26.17 -18.88
N PRO A 32 -16.82 26.67 -18.36
CA PRO A 32 -15.90 25.86 -17.56
C PRO A 32 -16.50 25.50 -16.20
N ARG A 33 -17.01 24.27 -16.08
CA ARG A 33 -17.64 23.76 -14.85
C ARG A 33 -16.71 23.83 -13.65
N ALA A 34 -16.99 24.80 -12.77
CA ALA A 34 -16.23 25.07 -11.56
C ALA A 34 -16.03 23.81 -10.70
N VAL A 35 -14.78 23.58 -10.27
CA VAL A 35 -14.38 22.46 -9.42
C VAL A 35 -15.10 22.55 -8.08
N ARG A 36 -16.06 21.66 -7.84
CA ARG A 36 -16.71 21.50 -6.53
C ARG A 36 -15.76 20.81 -5.56
N ILE A 37 -14.92 21.60 -4.89
CA ILE A 37 -14.17 21.17 -3.71
C ILE A 37 -15.21 20.84 -2.62
N SER A 38 -15.27 19.56 -2.21
CA SER A 38 -16.07 19.15 -1.05
C SER A 38 -15.28 19.34 0.26
N GLU A 39 -15.97 19.73 1.32
CA GLU A 39 -15.38 20.25 2.55
C GLU A 39 -14.48 19.26 3.32
N GLU A 40 -13.40 19.76 3.92
CA GLU A 40 -12.48 18.96 4.75
C GLU A 40 -13.14 18.53 6.07
N GLN A 41 -13.68 17.31 6.12
CA GLN A 41 -14.21 16.75 7.36
C GLN A 41 -13.08 16.30 8.30
N GLN A 42 -12.71 17.16 9.25
CA GLN A 42 -11.86 16.81 10.37
C GLN A 42 -12.63 15.91 11.35
N VAL A 43 -12.10 14.70 11.60
CA VAL A 43 -12.62 13.80 12.65
C VAL A 43 -11.59 13.70 13.76
N VAL A 44 -11.98 14.13 14.97
CA VAL A 44 -11.16 14.04 16.19
C VAL A 44 -11.08 12.59 16.66
N GLY A 45 -9.89 12.13 17.05
CA GLY A 45 -9.64 10.79 17.56
C GLY A 45 -10.31 10.49 18.91
N LYS A 46 -11.62 10.25 18.92
CA LYS A 46 -12.39 9.63 20.01
C LYS A 46 -13.32 8.57 19.47
N SER A 47 -13.53 7.50 20.26
CA SER A 47 -14.26 6.29 19.87
C SER A 47 -15.73 6.54 19.53
N VAL A 48 -16.06 6.58 18.23
CA VAL A 48 -17.40 6.30 17.69
C VAL A 48 -17.26 5.51 16.37
N LEU A 49 -18.03 4.43 16.23
CA LEU A 49 -17.98 3.50 15.10
C LEU A 49 -18.85 3.94 13.90
N LEU A 50 -18.51 5.05 13.25
CA LEU A 50 -19.16 5.52 12.01
C LEU A 50 -18.11 6.02 11.00
N GLY A 51 -18.18 5.72 9.70
CA GLY A 51 -19.01 4.71 9.04
C GLY A 51 -18.64 4.54 7.55
N LEU A 52 -18.42 3.30 7.11
CA LEU A 52 -18.47 2.90 5.69
C LEU A 52 -19.17 1.54 5.62
N GLY A 53 -20.20 1.43 4.79
CA GLY A 53 -21.22 0.40 4.91
C GLY A 53 -20.88 -0.95 4.30
N TYR A 54 -20.40 -1.89 5.12
CA TYR A 54 -20.61 -3.33 4.94
C TYR A 54 -20.89 -3.99 6.31
N TYR A 55 -21.73 -5.02 6.34
CA TYR A 55 -22.30 -5.65 7.54
C TYR A 55 -21.28 -6.07 8.61
N CYS A 56 -20.97 -5.18 9.55
CA CYS A 56 -20.14 -5.48 10.72
C CYS A 56 -20.96 -6.14 11.82
N ARG A 57 -21.25 -7.45 11.68
CA ARG A 57 -21.65 -8.29 12.83
C ARG A 57 -20.52 -8.24 13.87
N ASN A 58 -20.86 -7.87 15.11
CA ASN A 58 -20.05 -7.89 16.33
C ASN A 58 -18.53 -7.81 16.11
N LYS A 59 -17.97 -6.59 16.10
CA LYS A 59 -16.51 -6.40 16.16
C LYS A 59 -15.96 -6.92 17.49
N HIS A 60 -15.47 -8.14 17.49
CA HIS A 60 -14.72 -8.68 18.62
C HIS A 60 -13.40 -7.89 18.74
N ILE A 61 -13.18 -7.27 19.90
CA ILE A 61 -11.89 -6.69 20.29
C ILE A 61 -11.11 -7.78 21.04
N THR A 62 -9.83 -7.89 20.76
CA THR A 62 -8.90 -8.83 21.39
C THR A 62 -7.78 -8.04 22.04
N ILE A 63 -7.80 -7.98 23.37
CA ILE A 63 -6.72 -7.40 24.19
C ILE A 63 -5.52 -8.35 24.16
N CYS A 64 -4.31 -7.79 24.14
CA CYS A 64 -3.05 -8.50 24.04
C CYS A 64 -2.04 -7.98 25.10
N ASN A 65 -1.05 -8.80 25.45
CA ASN A 65 0.14 -8.37 26.21
C ASN A 65 -0.15 -7.71 27.58
N ALA A 66 -1.29 -8.03 28.20
CA ALA A 66 -1.71 -7.57 29.53
C ALA A 66 -2.38 -8.74 30.27
N PRO A 67 -2.14 -8.99 31.57
CA PRO A 67 -2.78 -10.10 32.29
C PRO A 67 -4.31 -9.96 32.31
N PRO A 68 -5.10 -11.06 32.12
CA PRO A 68 -4.69 -12.45 31.92
C PRO A 68 -4.52 -12.85 30.43
N TYR A 69 -4.50 -11.90 29.50
CA TYR A 69 -4.49 -12.13 28.06
C TYR A 69 -3.12 -12.60 27.54
N SER A 70 -3.15 -13.36 26.44
CA SER A 70 -1.96 -13.90 25.80
C SER A 70 -1.12 -12.82 25.08
N PRO A 71 0.11 -13.16 24.64
CA PRO A 71 0.80 -12.39 23.61
C PRO A 71 -0.05 -12.21 22.35
N CYS A 72 0.17 -11.09 21.65
CA CYS A 72 -0.48 -10.82 20.37
C CYS A 72 -0.03 -11.82 19.29
N PRO A 73 -0.90 -12.29 18.37
CA PRO A 73 -0.48 -13.09 17.24
C PRO A 73 0.60 -12.38 16.40
N VAL A 74 1.68 -13.10 16.05
CA VAL A 74 2.86 -12.56 15.35
C VAL A 74 2.47 -11.72 14.13
N LEU A 75 1.57 -12.23 13.29
CA LEU A 75 1.10 -11.55 12.08
C LEU A 75 0.39 -10.22 12.36
N VAL A 76 -0.35 -10.11 13.49
CA VAL A 76 -1.00 -8.85 13.91
C VAL A 76 0.04 -7.85 14.42
N SER A 77 1.07 -8.33 15.13
CA SER A 77 2.19 -7.48 15.56
C SER A 77 2.98 -6.93 14.36
N LEU A 78 3.23 -7.76 13.34
CA LEU A 78 3.84 -7.32 12.08
C LEU A 78 2.96 -6.31 11.31
N TYR A 79 1.63 -6.47 11.33
CA TYR A 79 0.72 -5.49 10.72
C TYR A 79 0.71 -4.15 11.49
N ALA A 80 0.80 -4.18 12.82
CA ALA A 80 0.92 -2.96 13.63
C ALA A 80 2.26 -2.24 13.37
N ALA A 81 3.36 -3.00 13.25
CA ALA A 81 4.68 -2.47 12.87
C ALA A 81 4.67 -1.88 11.44
N MET A 82 4.01 -2.54 10.47
CA MET A 82 3.81 -2.00 9.12
C MET A 82 3.06 -0.66 9.15
N GLY A 83 2.04 -0.53 9.99
CA GLY A 83 1.33 0.72 10.22
C GLY A 83 2.25 1.82 10.74
N LEU A 84 3.03 1.55 11.79
CA LEU A 84 3.97 2.52 12.36
C LEU A 84 5.07 2.92 11.37
N HIS A 85 5.62 1.97 10.62
CA HIS A 85 6.58 2.22 9.53
C HIS A 85 5.98 3.15 8.47
N SER A 86 4.71 2.93 8.09
CA SER A 86 4.00 3.82 7.18
C SER A 86 3.86 5.24 7.73
N TYR A 87 3.60 5.44 9.03
CA TYR A 87 3.58 6.79 9.62
C TYR A 87 4.99 7.42 9.61
N ASN A 88 6.01 6.67 10.05
CA ASN A 88 7.40 7.12 10.09
C ASN A 88 7.89 7.62 8.71
N LEU A 89 7.65 6.82 7.67
CA LEU A 89 8.05 7.11 6.29
C LEU A 89 7.32 8.33 5.69
N LEU A 90 6.06 8.57 6.10
CA LEU A 90 5.25 9.68 5.59
C LEU A 90 5.42 10.99 6.38
N GLN A 91 5.94 10.94 7.60
CA GLN A 91 6.05 12.10 8.50
C GLN A 91 7.50 12.44 8.89
N GLY A 92 8.49 11.72 8.34
CA GLY A 92 9.90 11.88 8.68
C GLY A 92 10.17 11.60 10.16
N LYS A 93 9.62 10.50 10.70
CA LYS A 93 9.72 10.13 12.12
C LYS A 93 10.40 8.77 12.31
N SER A 94 10.84 8.52 13.54
CA SER A 94 11.65 7.37 13.94
C SER A 94 11.06 6.61 15.14
N PHE A 95 9.73 6.62 15.30
CA PHE A 95 9.07 5.90 16.39
C PHE A 95 9.35 4.39 16.29
N LYS A 96 9.85 3.77 17.37
CA LYS A 96 10.11 2.32 17.41
C LYS A 96 8.87 1.58 17.92
N PHE A 97 8.51 0.48 17.26
CA PHE A 97 7.40 -0.37 17.67
C PHE A 97 7.71 -1.05 19.02
N SER A 98 6.75 -1.04 19.96
CA SER A 98 6.89 -1.75 21.24
C SER A 98 5.99 -2.99 21.31
N ARG A 99 4.66 -2.81 21.25
CA ARG A 99 3.69 -3.90 21.36
C ARG A 99 2.30 -3.49 20.85
N VAL A 100 1.48 -4.48 20.46
CA VAL A 100 0.03 -4.29 20.29
C VAL A 100 -0.65 -4.32 21.67
N LEU A 101 -1.53 -3.36 21.93
CA LEU A 101 -2.39 -3.32 23.13
C LEU A 101 -3.68 -4.10 22.90
N GLU A 102 -4.35 -3.81 21.80
CA GLU A 102 -5.57 -4.49 21.37
C GLU A 102 -5.72 -4.45 19.85
N TYR A 103 -6.56 -5.35 19.30
CA TYR A 103 -6.97 -5.28 17.92
C TYR A 103 -8.41 -5.75 17.72
N SER A 104 -9.03 -5.31 16.62
CA SER A 104 -10.28 -5.88 16.09
C SER A 104 -10.10 -6.27 14.63
N LYS A 105 -10.76 -7.33 14.19
CA LYS A 105 -10.70 -7.85 12.83
C LYS A 105 -12.08 -7.89 12.19
N THR A 106 -12.23 -7.31 11.00
CA THR A 106 -13.43 -7.48 10.16
C THR A 106 -13.12 -8.38 8.97
N TYR A 107 -14.03 -9.31 8.68
CA TYR A 107 -13.96 -10.23 7.55
C TYR A 107 -14.74 -9.66 6.35
N GLY A 108 -14.14 -9.65 5.17
CA GLY A 108 -14.75 -9.17 3.92
C GLY A 108 -14.61 -10.19 2.79
N SER A 109 -15.63 -10.28 1.94
CA SER A 109 -15.60 -11.12 0.74
C SER A 109 -14.58 -10.59 -0.28
N PRO A 110 -13.86 -11.44 -1.04
CA PRO A 110 -13.86 -12.90 -0.98
C PRO A 110 -12.84 -13.51 0.01
N ALA A 111 -11.82 -12.74 0.42
CA ALA A 111 -10.79 -13.19 1.36
C ALA A 111 -10.13 -12.03 2.16
N ALA A 112 -10.69 -10.82 2.08
CA ALA A 112 -10.06 -9.62 2.64
C ALA A 112 -10.28 -9.56 4.16
N SER A 113 -9.26 -9.15 4.91
CA SER A 113 -9.36 -8.94 6.36
C SER A 113 -8.79 -7.58 6.73
N THR A 114 -9.59 -6.72 7.36
CA THR A 114 -9.09 -5.45 7.91
C THR A 114 -8.90 -5.58 9.42
N TYR A 115 -7.70 -5.28 9.87
CA TYR A 115 -7.27 -5.30 11.26
C TYR A 115 -7.12 -3.85 11.69
N ARG A 116 -7.88 -3.40 12.69
CA ARG A 116 -7.60 -2.16 13.42
C ARG A 116 -6.89 -2.51 14.72
N MET A 117 -5.80 -1.83 15.02
CA MET A 117 -4.88 -2.15 16.10
C MET A 117 -4.54 -0.88 16.87
N ALA A 118 -4.57 -0.95 18.20
CA ALA A 118 -3.93 0.02 19.06
C ALA A 118 -2.56 -0.53 19.49
N LEU A 119 -1.51 0.28 19.42
CA LEU A 119 -0.15 -0.13 19.74
C LEU A 119 0.60 0.93 20.56
N ASP A 120 1.55 0.47 21.37
CA ASP A 120 2.58 1.32 21.99
C ASP A 120 3.74 1.50 20.99
N ALA A 121 4.17 2.74 20.80
CA ALA A 121 5.37 3.10 20.07
C ALA A 121 6.26 4.01 20.93
N MET A 122 7.57 3.74 20.96
CA MET A 122 8.55 4.53 21.70
C MET A 122 9.07 5.68 20.82
N ASP A 123 8.98 6.90 21.31
CA ASP A 123 9.67 8.06 20.74
C ASP A 123 11.14 8.06 21.24
N PRO A 124 12.15 7.85 20.37
CA PRO A 124 13.54 7.82 20.80
C PRO A 124 14.08 9.21 21.16
N CYS A 125 13.47 10.30 20.66
CA CYS A 125 13.90 11.67 20.91
C CYS A 125 13.34 12.19 22.24
N LEU A 126 12.11 11.81 22.59
CA LEU A 126 11.44 12.19 23.84
C LEU A 126 11.56 11.14 24.96
N SER A 127 12.12 9.96 24.66
CA SER A 127 12.18 8.80 25.57
C SER A 127 10.81 8.44 26.19
N SER A 128 9.73 8.60 25.42
CA SER A 128 8.35 8.45 25.88
C SER A 128 7.54 7.50 25.01
N VAL A 129 6.62 6.75 25.62
CA VAL A 129 5.71 5.86 24.90
C VAL A 129 4.47 6.65 24.46
N ARG A 130 4.14 6.56 23.17
CA ARG A 130 2.95 7.14 22.55
C ARG A 130 2.09 6.04 21.94
N VAL A 131 0.79 6.09 22.23
CA VAL A 131 -0.18 5.15 21.64
C VAL A 131 -0.52 5.58 20.21
N PHE A 132 -0.61 4.63 19.28
CA PHE A 132 -1.07 4.83 17.90
C PHE A 132 -2.30 3.95 17.62
N GLU A 133 -3.24 4.44 16.81
CA GLU A 133 -4.22 3.59 16.10
C GLU A 133 -3.75 3.38 14.65
N THR A 134 -3.76 2.14 14.18
CA THR A 134 -3.52 1.83 12.77
C THR A 134 -4.53 0.82 12.23
N SER A 135 -4.83 0.92 10.93
CA SER A 135 -5.72 0.00 10.23
C SER A 135 -4.97 -0.58 9.03
N VAL A 136 -4.77 -1.90 8.99
CA VAL A 136 -4.16 -2.62 7.86
C VAL A 136 -5.20 -3.54 7.22
N THR A 137 -5.33 -3.48 5.89
CA THR A 137 -6.18 -4.36 5.10
C THR A 137 -5.34 -5.39 4.38
N GLU A 138 -5.49 -6.65 4.77
CA GLU A 138 -5.05 -7.83 4.04
C GLU A 138 -5.98 -8.04 2.85
N LYS A 139 -5.44 -8.03 1.62
CA LYS A 139 -6.18 -8.14 0.36
C LYS A 139 -6.26 -9.57 -0.19
N SER A 140 -5.39 -10.48 0.26
CA SER A 140 -5.40 -11.90 -0.12
C SER A 140 -4.87 -12.75 1.01
N TYR A 141 -5.59 -13.82 1.35
CA TYR A 141 -5.13 -14.82 2.32
C TYR A 141 -3.95 -15.61 1.77
N GLY A 142 -2.95 -15.90 2.60
CA GLY A 142 -1.80 -16.74 2.23
C GLY A 142 -0.77 -16.09 1.29
N LYS A 143 -0.84 -14.76 1.09
CA LYS A 143 0.08 -14.00 0.24
C LYS A 143 0.41 -12.66 0.89
N LEU A 144 1.60 -12.12 0.66
CA LEU A 144 1.89 -10.74 1.05
C LEU A 144 1.15 -9.79 0.11
N SER A 145 0.02 -9.26 0.56
CA SER A 145 -0.78 -8.26 -0.15
C SER A 145 -1.54 -7.42 0.87
N LEU A 146 -0.92 -6.31 1.28
CA LEU A 146 -1.32 -5.53 2.46
C LEU A 146 -1.40 -4.03 2.11
N ARG A 147 -2.35 -3.33 2.74
CA ARG A 147 -2.45 -1.87 2.71
C ARG A 147 -2.58 -1.28 4.10
N CYS A 148 -1.72 -0.33 4.44
CA CYS A 148 -1.99 0.63 5.51
C CYS A 148 -3.09 1.58 5.03
N ASN A 149 -4.26 1.53 5.69
CA ASN A 149 -5.37 2.45 5.41
C ASN A 149 -5.25 3.75 6.23
N PHE A 150 -4.53 3.68 7.37
CA PHE A 150 -3.97 4.78 8.15
C PHE A 150 -3.08 4.23 9.27
N ALA A 151 -2.18 5.08 9.77
CA ALA A 151 -1.60 5.00 11.10
C ALA A 151 -1.52 6.42 11.65
N ILE A 152 -2.03 6.65 12.86
CA ILE A 152 -2.06 7.97 13.51
C ILE A 152 -1.78 7.84 15.02
N PRO A 153 -1.11 8.80 15.65
CA PRO A 153 -1.06 8.90 17.11
C PRO A 153 -2.46 9.09 17.70
N LEU A 154 -2.70 8.48 18.86
CA LEU A 154 -3.99 8.57 19.53
C LEU A 154 -4.31 10.03 19.91
N GLY A 155 -5.49 10.50 19.51
CA GLY A 155 -5.95 11.86 19.73
C GLY A 155 -5.68 12.86 18.59
N GLU A 156 -4.84 12.52 17.61
CA GLU A 156 -4.63 13.36 16.42
C GLU A 156 -5.80 13.22 15.42
N THR A 157 -6.04 14.27 14.63
CA THR A 157 -7.06 14.31 13.56
C THR A 157 -6.50 13.75 12.27
N ARG A 158 -7.29 12.92 11.57
CA ARG A 158 -6.95 12.42 10.23
C ARG A 158 -7.60 13.30 9.14
N LYS A 159 -6.85 13.62 8.07
CA LYS A 159 -7.46 13.99 6.77
C LYS A 159 -8.00 12.74 6.06
N ILE A 160 -9.30 12.75 5.75
CA ILE A 160 -10.00 11.65 5.07
C ILE A 160 -10.07 11.95 3.58
N TYR A 161 -9.18 11.33 2.80
CA TYR A 161 -9.24 11.38 1.34
C TYR A 161 -10.42 10.53 0.84
N ASN A 162 -11.22 11.05 -0.10
CA ASN A 162 -12.29 10.28 -0.73
C ASN A 162 -11.72 9.35 -1.82
N ILE A 163 -11.12 8.25 -1.38
CA ILE A 163 -10.48 7.24 -2.25
C ILE A 163 -11.47 6.65 -3.27
N ILE A 164 -12.79 6.63 -2.98
CA ILE A 164 -13.82 6.12 -3.89
C ILE A 164 -13.89 6.97 -5.17
N ASP A 165 -13.81 8.29 -5.05
CA ASP A 165 -13.83 9.20 -6.18
C ASP A 165 -12.59 9.03 -7.08
N GLU A 166 -11.42 8.76 -6.48
CA GLU A 166 -10.18 8.54 -7.23
C GLU A 166 -10.20 7.20 -7.97
N ILE A 167 -10.60 6.11 -7.30
CA ILE A 167 -10.84 4.78 -7.91
C ILE A 167 -11.81 4.88 -9.11
N ARG A 168 -12.83 5.75 -9.01
CA ARG A 168 -13.83 5.95 -10.08
C ARG A 168 -13.34 6.82 -11.23
N ARG A 169 -12.26 7.60 -11.05
CA ARG A 169 -11.69 8.49 -12.07
C ARG A 169 -10.52 7.87 -12.84
N SER A 170 -9.85 6.86 -12.30
CA SER A 170 -8.68 6.22 -12.92
C SER A 170 -8.69 4.70 -12.72
N ARG A 171 -8.49 3.96 -13.82
CA ARG A 171 -8.35 2.49 -13.81
C ARG A 171 -7.04 2.09 -13.10
N GLU A 172 -6.03 2.92 -13.24
CA GLU A 172 -4.69 2.78 -12.67
C GLU A 172 -4.78 2.90 -11.15
N ALA A 173 -5.45 3.93 -10.64
CA ALA A 173 -5.78 4.07 -9.22
C ALA A 173 -6.68 2.92 -8.71
N SER A 174 -7.53 2.34 -9.55
CA SER A 174 -8.35 1.15 -9.23
C SER A 174 -7.58 -0.17 -9.23
N MET A 175 -6.40 -0.23 -9.87
CA MET A 175 -5.47 -1.36 -9.91
C MET A 175 -4.36 -1.25 -8.86
N GLU A 176 -3.92 -0.03 -8.52
CA GLU A 176 -3.07 0.24 -7.36
C GLU A 176 -3.87 0.11 -6.06
N TYR A 177 -5.08 0.67 -5.99
CA TYR A 177 -6.10 0.11 -5.11
C TYR A 177 -6.34 -1.36 -5.51
N ASN A 178 -6.72 -2.25 -4.58
CA ASN A 178 -6.77 -3.71 -4.83
C ASN A 178 -5.42 -4.43 -5.06
N LEU A 179 -4.36 -3.76 -5.53
CA LEU A 179 -3.03 -4.34 -5.80
C LEU A 179 -3.00 -5.34 -6.98
N THR A 180 -3.83 -5.09 -7.99
CA THR A 180 -4.02 -5.95 -9.17
C THR A 180 -2.89 -5.73 -10.18
N GLY A 181 -2.11 -6.77 -10.46
CA GLY A 181 -0.94 -6.69 -11.34
C GLY A 181 0.29 -6.04 -10.70
N CYS A 182 0.25 -5.75 -9.39
CA CYS A 182 1.35 -5.09 -8.67
C CYS A 182 2.42 -6.05 -8.11
N MET A 183 2.25 -7.36 -8.30
CA MET A 183 3.19 -8.38 -7.78
C MET A 183 4.56 -8.22 -8.46
N PRO A 184 5.67 -8.07 -7.71
CA PRO A 184 6.99 -7.98 -8.31
C PRO A 184 7.48 -9.34 -8.81
N GLU A 185 8.02 -9.36 -10.02
CA GLU A 185 8.64 -10.53 -10.64
C GLU A 185 10.16 -10.55 -10.37
N MET A 186 10.83 -11.67 -10.66
CA MET A 186 12.29 -11.70 -10.67
C MET A 186 12.79 -11.00 -11.94
N PRO A 187 13.75 -10.06 -11.86
CA PRO A 187 14.35 -9.45 -13.05
C PRO A 187 15.09 -10.48 -13.92
N PRO A 188 15.38 -10.18 -15.19
CA PRO A 188 16.12 -11.06 -16.09
C PRO A 188 17.65 -11.07 -15.86
N LEU A 189 18.16 -10.24 -14.96
CA LEU A 189 19.55 -10.15 -14.53
C LEU A 189 19.60 -10.30 -13.01
N ASP A 190 20.70 -10.85 -12.47
CA ASP A 190 20.89 -11.03 -11.04
C ASP A 190 20.87 -9.67 -10.30
N PRO A 191 19.87 -9.40 -9.41
CA PRO A 191 19.77 -8.13 -8.72
C PRO A 191 20.89 -7.89 -7.71
N PHE A 192 21.65 -8.93 -7.33
CA PHE A 192 22.80 -8.81 -6.42
C PHE A 192 24.12 -8.56 -7.17
N GLN A 193 24.12 -8.59 -8.51
CA GLN A 193 25.32 -8.36 -9.34
C GLN A 193 25.18 -7.15 -10.29
N ASP A 194 23.99 -6.84 -10.80
CA ASP A 194 23.78 -5.67 -11.69
C ASP A 194 23.65 -4.34 -10.90
N THR A 195 24.79 -3.83 -10.45
CA THR A 195 24.91 -2.55 -9.72
C THR A 195 24.53 -1.32 -10.55
N ASN A 196 24.21 -1.46 -11.85
CA ASN A 196 23.71 -0.35 -12.68
C ASN A 196 22.20 -0.17 -12.55
N ARG A 197 21.46 -1.23 -12.20
CA ARG A 197 19.99 -1.23 -12.06
C ARG A 197 19.50 -1.40 -10.64
N PHE A 198 20.33 -1.99 -9.78
CA PHE A 198 19.99 -2.30 -8.40
C PHE A 198 21.04 -1.72 -7.45
N TYR A 199 20.57 -1.06 -6.39
CA TYR A 199 21.42 -0.61 -5.31
C TYR A 199 21.54 -1.73 -4.27
N LEU A 200 22.74 -2.30 -4.14
CA LEU A 200 23.05 -3.35 -3.16
C LEU A 200 23.36 -2.69 -1.81
N LEU A 201 22.54 -2.99 -0.79
CA LEU A 201 22.69 -2.41 0.54
C LEU A 201 23.89 -3.00 1.27
N ASN A 202 24.66 -2.14 1.93
CA ASN A 202 25.69 -2.58 2.86
C ASN A 202 25.08 -3.02 4.21
N LYS A 203 25.86 -3.74 5.01
CA LYS A 203 25.37 -4.32 6.28
C LYS A 203 24.84 -3.28 7.27
N SER A 204 25.49 -2.12 7.38
CA SER A 204 25.04 -1.01 8.22
C SER A 204 23.70 -0.43 7.75
N GLU A 205 23.49 -0.27 6.44
CA GLU A 205 22.19 0.18 5.90
C GLU A 205 21.05 -0.79 6.23
N VAL A 206 21.32 -2.10 6.20
CA VAL A 206 20.34 -3.13 6.59
C VAL A 206 20.06 -3.12 8.10
N GLU A 207 21.08 -2.84 8.93
CA GLU A 207 20.94 -2.75 10.40
C GLU A 207 20.25 -1.46 10.87
N GLU A 208 20.51 -0.32 10.22
CA GLU A 208 19.81 0.95 10.45
C GLU A 208 18.33 0.88 10.04
N ASN A 209 18.03 0.13 8.98
CA ASN A 209 16.68 -0.01 8.43
C ASN A 209 15.99 -1.29 8.93
N GLU A 210 15.73 -1.37 10.24
CA GLU A 210 15.01 -2.46 10.93
C GLU A 210 13.73 -2.94 10.21
N TRP A 211 13.07 -2.05 9.45
CA TRP A 211 11.88 -2.36 8.65
C TRP A 211 12.13 -3.27 7.43
N ILE A 212 13.37 -3.37 6.92
CA ILE A 212 13.73 -4.36 5.88
C ILE A 212 13.52 -5.77 6.43
N ARG A 213 13.90 -5.99 7.70
CA ARG A 213 13.64 -7.25 8.37
C ARG A 213 12.14 -7.52 8.53
N MET A 214 11.37 -6.50 8.89
CA MET A 214 9.91 -6.58 8.92
C MET A 214 9.32 -6.96 7.54
N TYR A 215 9.88 -6.50 6.41
CA TYR A 215 9.40 -6.88 5.08
C TYR A 215 9.60 -8.38 4.80
N LEU A 216 10.76 -8.94 5.16
CA LEU A 216 11.01 -10.38 5.09
C LEU A 216 10.06 -11.17 6.01
N ASP A 217 9.95 -10.77 7.28
CA ASP A 217 9.10 -11.44 8.25
C ASP A 217 7.61 -11.38 7.85
N LEU A 218 7.15 -10.28 7.25
CA LEU A 218 5.82 -10.15 6.65
C LEU A 218 5.62 -11.11 5.45
N ALA A 219 6.59 -11.16 4.52
CA ALA A 219 6.53 -12.07 3.38
C ALA A 219 6.45 -13.54 3.83
N PHE A 220 7.27 -13.90 4.82
CA PHE A 220 7.34 -15.26 5.35
C PHE A 220 6.08 -15.64 6.13
N ALA A 221 5.63 -14.76 7.04
CA ALA A 221 4.45 -15.02 7.88
C ALA A 221 3.13 -15.02 7.09
N ALA A 222 3.01 -14.19 6.05
CA ALA A 222 1.84 -14.20 5.18
C ALA A 222 1.77 -15.48 4.33
N THR A 223 2.89 -15.94 3.79
CA THR A 223 2.96 -17.15 2.94
C THR A 223 2.72 -18.43 3.75
N HIS A 224 3.37 -18.57 4.92
CA HIS A 224 3.23 -19.76 5.77
C HIS A 224 1.97 -19.76 6.66
N ARG A 225 1.06 -18.79 6.48
CA ARG A 225 -0.15 -18.61 7.30
C ARG A 225 -1.08 -19.84 7.31
N GLY A 226 -1.07 -20.64 6.26
CA GLY A 226 -1.86 -21.88 6.16
C GLY A 226 -1.35 -23.04 7.03
N THR A 227 -0.18 -22.91 7.68
CA THR A 227 0.40 -23.99 8.49
C THR A 227 -0.16 -24.02 9.92
N SER A 228 -0.14 -25.19 10.56
CA SER A 228 -0.74 -25.43 11.88
C SER A 228 0.05 -24.88 13.08
N LYS A 229 1.21 -24.26 12.83
CA LYS A 229 2.08 -23.66 13.86
C LYS A 229 2.45 -22.24 13.43
N ALA A 230 2.56 -21.33 14.38
CA ALA A 230 3.12 -20.01 14.10
C ALA A 230 4.55 -20.16 13.54
N PRO A 231 4.92 -19.44 12.46
CA PRO A 231 6.24 -19.55 11.88
C PRO A 231 7.29 -18.98 12.83
N ASP A 232 8.28 -19.80 13.22
CA ASP A 232 9.48 -19.29 13.90
C ASP A 232 10.31 -18.46 12.92
N LEU A 233 10.23 -17.14 13.10
CA LEU A 233 10.96 -16.13 12.33
C LEU A 233 12.42 -16.01 12.77
N SER A 234 12.78 -16.42 14.00
CA SER A 234 14.16 -16.33 14.53
C SER A 234 15.18 -17.18 13.76
N LYS A 235 14.70 -18.07 12.89
CA LYS A 235 15.51 -18.93 12.02
C LYS A 235 15.80 -18.33 10.65
N LEU A 236 15.16 -17.21 10.30
CA LEU A 236 15.47 -16.49 9.06
C LEU A 236 16.68 -15.58 9.29
N GLU A 237 17.61 -15.56 8.35
CA GLU A 237 18.84 -14.76 8.38
C GLU A 237 18.97 -14.03 7.05
N ILE A 238 19.13 -12.69 7.05
CA ILE A 238 19.34 -11.91 5.82
C ILE A 238 20.79 -12.07 5.39
N VAL A 239 21.00 -12.33 4.10
CA VAL A 239 22.32 -12.52 3.47
C VAL A 239 22.69 -11.28 2.66
N GLU A 240 21.85 -10.92 1.70
CA GLU A 240 22.04 -9.80 0.77
C GLU A 240 20.70 -9.09 0.54
N VAL A 241 20.74 -7.76 0.33
CA VAL A 241 19.54 -6.98 0.01
C VAL A 241 19.86 -6.04 -1.15
N ALA A 242 19.17 -6.24 -2.27
CA ALA A 242 19.23 -5.35 -3.42
C ALA A 242 17.91 -4.57 -3.57
N VAL A 243 17.98 -3.33 -4.04
CA VAL A 243 16.82 -2.44 -4.17
C VAL A 243 16.77 -1.84 -5.57
N SER A 244 15.62 -1.95 -6.23
CA SER A 244 15.27 -1.13 -7.40
C SER A 244 14.29 -0.05 -6.96
N ILE A 245 14.47 1.18 -7.45
CA ILE A 245 13.65 2.35 -7.08
C ILE A 245 12.99 2.83 -8.36
N ASP A 246 11.67 3.03 -8.33
CA ASP A 246 10.94 3.58 -9.48
C ASP A 246 11.19 5.11 -9.52
N THR A 247 12.29 5.55 -10.14
CA THR A 247 12.69 6.97 -10.22
C THR A 247 11.92 7.76 -11.28
N SER A 248 10.58 7.67 -11.25
CA SER A 248 9.69 8.40 -12.16
C SER A 248 9.45 9.86 -11.75
N ASP A 249 9.85 10.24 -10.53
CA ASP A 249 9.70 11.58 -9.98
C ASP A 249 10.97 12.39 -10.25
N GLU A 250 10.86 13.59 -10.84
CA GLU A 250 11.97 14.30 -11.53
C GLU A 250 13.10 14.87 -10.65
N GLU A 251 13.20 14.50 -9.36
CA GLU A 251 14.42 14.74 -8.58
C GLU A 251 15.43 13.61 -8.84
N GLY A 252 16.47 13.92 -9.63
CA GLY A 252 17.60 13.03 -9.87
C GLY A 252 18.29 12.55 -8.57
N PRO A 253 19.10 11.47 -8.64
CA PRO A 253 19.59 10.77 -7.45
C PRO A 253 20.42 11.68 -6.54
N GLY A 254 19.80 12.09 -5.43
CA GLY A 254 20.51 12.68 -4.30
C GLY A 254 21.48 11.68 -3.66
N PRO A 255 22.36 12.13 -2.75
CA PRO A 255 23.34 11.26 -2.11
C PRO A 255 22.64 10.20 -1.23
N GLY A 256 22.59 8.97 -1.73
CA GLY A 256 22.04 7.78 -1.06
C GLY A 256 20.73 7.27 -1.69
N PRO A 257 20.37 5.98 -1.46
CA PRO A 257 19.27 5.28 -2.13
C PRO A 257 17.84 5.75 -1.78
N GLY A 258 17.66 6.94 -1.20
CA GLY A 258 16.35 7.53 -0.94
C GLY A 258 15.40 6.70 -0.06
N LEU A 259 15.88 5.67 0.65
CA LEU A 259 15.04 4.69 1.35
C LEU A 259 14.09 5.32 2.37
N CYS A 260 14.54 6.40 3.02
CA CYS A 260 13.78 7.20 3.99
C CYS A 260 12.72 8.11 3.35
N ARG A 261 12.70 8.26 2.02
CA ARG A 261 11.62 8.95 1.28
C ARG A 261 10.47 7.96 1.00
N PRO A 262 9.21 8.40 0.97
CA PRO A 262 8.08 7.58 0.55
C PRO A 262 8.06 7.41 -0.98
N THR A 263 8.96 6.59 -1.51
CA THR A 263 9.06 6.27 -2.95
C THR A 263 8.65 4.83 -3.24
N ASN A 264 8.21 4.58 -4.47
CA ASN A 264 7.98 3.24 -4.99
C ASN A 264 9.32 2.50 -5.17
N ALA A 265 9.40 1.26 -4.69
CA ALA A 265 10.64 0.47 -4.73
C ALA A 265 10.35 -1.05 -4.65
N VAL A 266 11.23 -1.86 -5.25
CA VAL A 266 11.24 -3.32 -5.12
C VAL A 266 12.49 -3.76 -4.36
N PHE A 267 12.28 -4.49 -3.27
CA PHE A 267 13.31 -5.06 -2.42
C PHE A 267 13.48 -6.55 -2.73
N TYR A 268 14.70 -6.96 -3.04
CA TYR A 268 15.11 -8.35 -3.25
C TYR A 268 15.93 -8.76 -2.03
N ILE A 269 15.32 -9.53 -1.11
CA ILE A 269 15.92 -9.90 0.17
C ILE A 269 16.30 -11.38 0.12
N ARG A 270 17.59 -11.65 -0.12
CA ARG A 270 18.16 -13.00 -0.01
C ARG A 270 18.28 -13.38 1.46
N HIS A 271 17.81 -14.56 1.82
CA HIS A 271 17.80 -15.04 3.20
C HIS A 271 17.95 -16.56 3.31
N MET A 272 18.50 -17.01 4.43
CA MET A 272 18.58 -18.41 4.82
C MET A 272 17.46 -18.75 5.81
N ASP A 273 16.68 -19.81 5.58
CA ASP A 273 15.81 -20.41 6.61
C ASP A 273 16.54 -21.57 7.31
N ARG A 274 17.06 -21.32 8.52
CA ARG A 274 17.77 -22.32 9.34
C ARG A 274 16.83 -23.28 10.09
N SER A 275 15.55 -23.35 9.74
CA SER A 275 14.56 -24.20 10.41
C SER A 275 14.57 -25.66 9.91
N THR A 276 15.20 -26.55 10.68
CA THR A 276 15.20 -28.01 10.45
C THR A 276 13.80 -28.62 10.38
N ALA A 277 12.78 -27.97 10.95
CA ALA A 277 11.37 -28.40 10.87
C ALA A 277 10.63 -27.93 9.61
N ARG A 278 11.32 -27.26 8.67
CA ARG A 278 10.76 -26.78 7.39
C ARG A 278 11.59 -27.21 6.17
N VAL A 279 12.88 -27.46 6.36
CA VAL A 279 13.82 -27.81 5.28
C VAL A 279 13.95 -29.34 5.16
N GLU A 280 12.99 -29.98 4.49
CA GLU A 280 13.08 -31.42 4.19
C GLU A 280 14.11 -31.75 3.09
N LYS A 281 14.50 -30.78 2.26
CA LYS A 281 15.47 -30.94 1.15
C LYS A 281 16.23 -29.64 0.85
N ASN A 282 17.27 -29.32 1.63
CA ASN A 282 18.36 -28.36 1.36
C ASN A 282 18.06 -26.92 0.87
N ASP A 283 16.81 -26.54 0.59
CA ASP A 283 16.38 -25.24 0.06
C ASP A 283 16.31 -24.18 1.18
N VAL A 284 17.45 -23.98 1.85
CA VAL A 284 17.64 -22.95 2.88
C VAL A 284 17.69 -21.55 2.28
N ASP A 285 18.31 -21.40 1.10
CA ASP A 285 18.62 -20.14 0.44
C ASP A 285 17.45 -19.68 -0.44
N ARG A 286 16.87 -18.52 -0.10
CA ARG A 286 15.58 -18.06 -0.59
C ARG A 286 15.59 -16.55 -0.82
N ILE A 287 14.69 -16.07 -1.66
CA ILE A 287 14.50 -14.63 -1.91
C ILE A 287 13.06 -14.25 -1.57
N ALA A 288 12.90 -13.25 -0.71
CA ALA A 288 11.65 -12.51 -0.62
C ALA A 288 11.73 -11.31 -1.57
N ILE A 289 10.82 -11.24 -2.54
CA ILE A 289 10.66 -10.06 -3.41
C ILE A 289 9.47 -9.26 -2.90
N VAL A 290 9.70 -8.02 -2.48
CA VAL A 290 8.68 -7.16 -1.84
C VAL A 290 8.65 -5.79 -2.52
N ARG A 291 7.52 -5.44 -3.14
CA ARG A 291 7.26 -4.11 -3.69
C ARG A 291 6.60 -3.22 -2.64
N ARG A 292 7.26 -2.11 -2.34
CA ARG A 292 6.76 -0.95 -1.61
C ARG A 292 6.04 -0.04 -2.59
N ILE A 293 4.77 0.26 -2.30
CA ILE A 293 3.91 1.11 -3.13
C ILE A 293 3.39 2.26 -2.28
N TYR A 294 3.58 3.48 -2.75
CA TYR A 294 3.07 4.71 -2.16
C TYR A 294 2.26 5.52 -3.17
N ASN A 295 1.04 5.88 -2.78
CA ASN A 295 0.17 6.76 -3.54
C ASN A 295 0.17 8.17 -2.89
N PRO A 296 0.79 9.20 -3.50
CA PRO A 296 0.88 10.54 -2.91
C PRO A 296 -0.45 11.29 -2.82
N ARG A 297 -1.46 10.92 -3.59
CA ARG A 297 -2.78 11.59 -3.61
C ARG A 297 -3.67 11.18 -2.45
N THR A 298 -3.63 9.90 -2.07
CA THR A 298 -4.43 9.30 -0.99
C THR A 298 -3.65 9.12 0.32
N GLY A 299 -2.33 9.27 0.28
CA GLY A 299 -1.42 8.91 1.37
C GLY A 299 -1.34 7.40 1.65
N CYS A 300 -1.84 6.54 0.75
CA CYS A 300 -1.85 5.09 0.99
C CYS A 300 -0.46 4.47 0.83
N PHE A 301 -0.06 3.67 1.81
CA PHE A 301 1.13 2.81 1.78
C PHE A 301 0.70 1.35 1.66
N SER A 302 1.28 0.61 0.71
CA SER A 302 0.99 -0.81 0.48
C SER A 302 2.26 -1.64 0.30
N LEU A 303 2.18 -2.92 0.68
CA LEU A 303 3.23 -3.92 0.46
C LEU A 303 2.63 -5.13 -0.26
N ILE A 304 3.27 -5.54 -1.36
CA ILE A 304 2.92 -6.77 -2.09
C ILE A 304 4.18 -7.55 -2.42
N GLY A 305 4.14 -8.88 -2.32
CA GLY A 305 5.34 -9.69 -2.56
C GLY A 305 5.14 -11.20 -2.45
N GLN A 306 6.24 -11.90 -2.65
CA GLN A 306 6.31 -13.37 -2.72
C GLN A 306 7.67 -13.88 -2.24
N ILE A 307 7.76 -15.18 -1.94
CA ILE A 307 9.01 -15.87 -1.63
C ILE A 307 9.28 -16.93 -2.71
N LEU A 308 10.52 -16.96 -3.20
CA LEU A 308 11.05 -17.89 -4.19
C LEU A 308 12.31 -18.59 -3.65
N SER A 309 12.68 -19.74 -4.22
CA SER A 309 14.00 -20.36 -4.01
C SER A 309 15.10 -19.52 -4.67
N SER A 310 16.32 -19.47 -4.13
CA SER A 310 17.45 -18.80 -4.79
C SER A 310 17.83 -19.45 -6.14
N GLN A 311 17.36 -20.66 -6.42
CA GLN A 311 17.44 -21.29 -7.75
C GLN A 311 16.71 -20.51 -8.85
N THR A 312 15.89 -19.50 -8.49
CA THR A 312 15.24 -18.58 -9.43
C THR A 312 16.07 -17.33 -9.76
N ILE A 313 17.25 -17.13 -9.15
CA ILE A 313 18.19 -16.07 -9.53
C ILE A 313 18.64 -16.32 -10.99
N PRO A 314 18.58 -15.30 -11.89
CA PRO A 314 19.19 -15.40 -13.21
C PRO A 314 20.69 -15.65 -13.08
N LYS A 315 21.20 -16.72 -13.67
CA LYS A 315 22.65 -16.96 -13.72
C LYS A 315 23.32 -15.87 -14.58
N PRO A 316 24.56 -15.45 -14.25
CA PRO A 316 25.32 -14.60 -15.15
C PRO A 316 25.45 -15.29 -16.53
N ILE A 317 25.30 -14.51 -17.59
CA ILE A 317 25.56 -14.99 -18.95
C ILE A 317 27.07 -15.22 -19.04
N MET A 318 27.48 -16.49 -19.08
CA MET A 318 28.82 -16.85 -19.49
C MET A 318 28.86 -16.79 -21.01
N ASP A 319 29.77 -15.98 -21.57
CA ASP A 319 30.02 -15.95 -23.01
C ASP A 319 30.72 -17.25 -23.44
N ASP A 320 29.92 -18.31 -23.66
CA ASP A 320 30.35 -19.57 -24.25
C ASP A 320 30.73 -19.36 -25.73
N ASN A 321 31.88 -18.75 -25.97
CA ASN A 321 32.46 -18.53 -27.30
C ASN A 321 33.83 -19.24 -27.47
N PRO A 322 33.87 -20.59 -27.42
CA PRO A 322 35.10 -21.38 -27.47
C PRO A 322 35.68 -21.54 -28.90
N SER A 323 35.79 -20.47 -29.69
CA SER A 323 36.43 -20.54 -31.02
C SER A 323 37.02 -19.23 -31.54
N LEU A 324 38.17 -18.81 -30.99
CA LEU A 324 39.22 -18.14 -31.79
C LEU A 324 40.53 -18.92 -31.69
N THR A 325 40.58 -20.05 -32.40
CA THR A 325 41.87 -20.64 -32.80
C THR A 325 42.56 -19.68 -33.77
N VAL A 326 43.60 -19.00 -33.29
CA VAL A 326 44.44 -18.12 -34.12
C VAL A 326 45.14 -18.97 -35.17
N ALA A 327 44.65 -18.90 -36.40
CA ALA A 327 45.32 -19.49 -37.56
C ALA A 327 46.56 -18.66 -37.89
N THR A 328 47.70 -19.01 -37.28
CA THR A 328 49.00 -18.40 -37.58
C THR A 328 49.41 -18.79 -39.00
N ILE A 329 49.35 -17.83 -39.91
CA ILE A 329 49.97 -17.92 -41.23
C ILE A 329 51.46 -17.66 -41.08
N LEU A 330 52.29 -18.65 -41.41
CA LEU A 330 53.65 -18.50 -41.97
C LEU A 330 54.11 -19.83 -42.58
#